data_AF-A0A165GHB1-F1
#
_entry.id   AF-A0A165GHB1-F1
#
_cell.length_a   1.000
_cell.length_b   1.000
_cell.length_c   1.000
_cell.angle_alpha   90.00
_cell.angle_beta   90.00
_cell.angle_gamma   90.00
#
_symmetry.space_group_name_H-M   'P 1'
#
loop_
_entity.id
_entity.type
_entity.pdbx_description
1 polymer ?
#
loop_
_entity_poly.entity_id
_entity_poly.type
_entity_poly.pdbx_seq_one_letter_code
_entity_poly.pdbx_strand_id
1 'polypeptide(L)'
;QTKEHILLAKQVGVPSIVVFLNKTDQVDDDELLELVELEVRETLNQYEFPGDEIPILSGSALLALETLIENPQIDENENQWVKKIYDLMDSVDNYIPLPDRETDKPF
;
A
#
# COMPACT_ATOMS: atom_id res chain seq x y z
N GLN A 1 2.76 -13.60 9.49
CA GLN A 1 3.83 -13.24 8.54
C GLN A 1 3.97 -11.71 8.35
N THR A 2 2.93 -10.89 8.58
CA THR A 2 3.02 -9.41 8.48
C THR A 2 4.16 -8.78 9.28
N LYS A 3 4.29 -9.13 10.57
CA LYS A 3 5.37 -8.62 11.44
C LYS A 3 6.77 -9.06 10.98
N GLU A 4 6.89 -10.28 10.47
CA GLU A 4 8.15 -10.84 9.99
C GLU A 4 8.61 -10.15 8.69
N HIS A 5 7.69 -9.86 7.77
CA HIS A 5 8.04 -9.13 6.54
C HIS A 5 8.48 -7.69 6.83
N ILE A 6 7.83 -6.98 7.76
CA ILE A 6 8.24 -5.62 8.15
C ILE A 6 9.64 -5.65 8.79
N LEU A 7 9.89 -6.62 9.68
CA LEU A 7 11.21 -6.80 10.29
C LEU A 7 12.29 -7.11 9.24
N LEU A 8 12.02 -8.03 8.32
CA LEU A 8 12.96 -8.39 7.26
C LEU A 8 13.21 -7.21 6.31
N ALA A 9 12.17 -6.45 5.96
CA ALA A 9 12.30 -5.25 5.14
C ALA A 9 13.25 -4.23 5.78
N LYS A 10 13.15 -4.01 7.10
CA LYS A 10 14.10 -3.18 7.83
C LYS A 10 15.53 -3.74 7.77
N GLN A 11 15.70 -5.04 7.98
CA GLN A 11 17.01 -5.70 7.98
C GLN A 11 17.72 -5.66 6.63
N VAL A 12 16.97 -5.72 5.52
CA VAL A 12 17.53 -5.61 4.15
C VAL A 12 17.61 -4.17 3.66
N GLY A 13 17.26 -3.19 4.50
CA GLY A 13 17.41 -1.76 4.19
C GLY A 13 16.35 -1.18 3.25
N VAL A 14 15.11 -1.70 3.27
CA VAL A 14 14.00 -1.08 2.53
C VAL A 14 13.76 0.33 3.08
N PRO A 15 13.87 1.39 2.26
CA PRO A 15 13.84 2.77 2.74
C PRO A 15 12.43 3.30 3.01
N SER A 16 11.44 2.83 2.25
CA SER A 16 10.06 3.35 2.28
C SER A 16 9.07 2.21 2.06
N ILE A 17 7.91 2.30 2.72
CA ILE A 17 6.81 1.34 2.62
C ILE A 17 5.52 2.10 2.34
N VAL A 18 4.67 1.54 1.48
CA VAL A 18 3.27 1.95 1.30
C VAL A 18 2.41 0.75 1.67
N VAL A 19 1.27 0.99 2.33
CA VAL A 19 0.38 -0.08 2.81
C VAL A 19 -0.94 -0.06 2.06
N PHE A 20 -1.40 -1.25 1.67
CA PHE A 20 -2.73 -1.45 1.13
C PHE A 20 -3.52 -2.45 2.00
N LEU A 21 -4.55 -1.98 2.69
CA LEU A 21 -5.52 -2.78 3.42
C LEU A 21 -6.49 -3.41 2.41
N ASN A 22 -6.20 -4.65 2.03
CA ASN A 22 -6.98 -5.38 1.04
C ASN A 22 -8.22 -6.04 1.65
N LYS A 23 -9.18 -6.39 0.78
CA LYS A 23 -10.44 -7.10 1.10
C LYS A 23 -11.44 -6.27 1.89
N THR A 24 -11.43 -4.96 1.74
CA THR A 24 -12.43 -4.10 2.41
C THR A 24 -13.85 -4.33 1.89
N ASP A 25 -14.01 -4.99 0.74
CA ASP A 25 -15.31 -5.49 0.25
C ASP A 25 -15.94 -6.55 1.17
N GLN A 26 -15.16 -7.16 2.06
CA GLN A 26 -15.62 -8.18 3.01
C GLN A 26 -15.81 -7.64 4.43
N VAL A 27 -15.63 -6.33 4.62
CA VAL A 27 -15.72 -5.67 5.91
C VAL A 27 -16.78 -4.58 5.81
N ASP A 28 -17.90 -4.78 6.48
CA ASP A 28 -19.04 -3.86 6.45
C ASP A 28 -18.99 -2.78 7.56
N ASP A 29 -17.97 -2.82 8.43
CA ASP A 29 -17.83 -1.95 9.60
C ASP A 29 -16.61 -1.03 9.45
N ASP A 30 -16.88 0.26 9.27
CA ASP A 30 -15.86 1.31 9.14
C ASP A 30 -15.01 1.46 10.41
N GLU A 31 -15.59 1.24 11.62
CA GLU A 31 -14.84 1.32 12.88
C GLU A 31 -13.78 0.20 12.96
N LEU A 32 -14.08 -0.97 12.40
CA LEU A 32 -13.13 -2.07 12.34
C LEU A 32 -11.96 -1.75 11.39
N LEU A 33 -12.23 -1.10 10.26
CA LEU A 33 -11.19 -0.68 9.33
C LEU A 33 -10.24 0.36 9.95
N GLU A 34 -10.80 1.35 10.65
CA GLU A 34 -10.00 2.35 11.39
C GLU A 34 -9.13 1.71 12.46
N LEU A 35 -9.66 0.73 13.20
CA LEU A 35 -8.90 0.00 14.21
C LEU A 35 -7.73 -0.79 13.58
N VAL A 36 -7.99 -1.49 12.46
CA VAL A 36 -6.94 -2.23 11.75
C VAL A 36 -5.86 -1.29 11.23
N GLU A 37 -6.24 -0.12 10.71
CA GLU A 37 -5.27 0.90 10.29
C GLU A 37 -4.38 1.32 11.46
N LEU A 38 -4.96 1.61 12.62
CA LEU A 38 -4.23 2.00 13.83
C LEU A 38 -3.25 0.91 14.27
N GLU A 39 -3.67 -0.36 14.31
CA GLU A 39 -2.79 -1.48 14.66
C GLU A 39 -1.61 -1.63 13.68
N VAL A 40 -1.83 -1.37 12.39
CA VAL A 40 -0.77 -1.39 11.38
C VAL A 40 0.21 -0.24 11.60
N ARG A 41 -0.27 0.98 11.87
CA ARG A 41 0.60 2.14 12.17
C ARG A 41 1.46 1.88 13.41
N GLU A 42 0.86 1.35 14.48
CA GLU A 42 1.59 0.97 15.68
C GLU A 42 2.65 -0.10 15.39
N THR A 43 2.32 -1.09 14.56
CA THR A 43 3.28 -2.13 14.16
C THR A 43 4.44 -1.56 13.35
N LEU A 44 4.18 -0.62 12.42
CA LEU A 44 5.23 0.06 11.67
C LEU A 44 6.15 0.87 12.59
N ASN A 45 5.56 1.62 13.53
CA ASN A 45 6.30 2.39 14.53
C ASN A 45 7.17 1.49 15.42
N GLN A 46 6.68 0.31 15.82
CA GLN A 46 7.46 -0.68 16.59
C GLN A 46 8.72 -1.16 15.86
N TYR A 47 8.70 -1.18 14.53
CA TYR A 47 9.84 -1.58 13.69
C TYR A 47 10.62 -0.39 13.11
N GLU A 48 10.50 0.79 13.71
CA GLU A 48 11.22 2.02 13.33
C GLU A 48 10.95 2.47 11.88
N PHE A 49 9.72 2.25 11.40
CA PHE A 49 9.17 2.93 10.23
C PHE A 49 8.30 4.10 10.68
N PRO A 50 8.20 5.20 9.92
CA PRO A 50 7.37 6.35 10.27
C PRO A 50 5.89 6.02 10.00
N GLY A 51 5.27 5.27 10.90
CA GLY A 51 3.91 4.74 10.75
C GLY A 51 2.85 5.82 10.53
N ASP A 52 3.05 7.03 11.05
CA ASP A 52 2.12 8.16 10.89
C ASP A 52 2.28 8.87 9.52
N GLU A 53 3.43 8.75 8.86
CA GLU A 53 3.71 9.38 7.57
C GLU A 53 3.46 8.42 6.39
N ILE A 54 3.51 7.10 6.64
CA ILE A 54 3.29 6.08 5.62
C ILE A 54 1.84 6.17 5.09
N PRO A 55 1.66 6.26 3.75
CA PRO A 55 0.35 6.16 3.14
C PRO A 55 -0.25 4.78 3.40
N ILE A 56 -1.46 4.77 3.96
CA ILE A 56 -2.29 3.58 4.13
C ILE A 56 -3.56 3.78 3.33
N LEU A 57 -3.79 2.91 2.36
CA LEU A 57 -4.97 2.91 1.52
C LEU A 57 -5.77 1.65 1.74
N SER A 58 -7.08 1.73 1.54
CA SER A 58 -8.00 0.60 1.69
C SER A 58 -8.75 0.34 0.39
N GLY A 59 -8.94 -0.93 0.05
CA GLY A 59 -9.70 -1.31 -1.12
C GLY A 59 -9.83 -2.83 -1.34
N SER A 60 -10.36 -3.18 -2.50
CA SER A 60 -10.50 -4.55 -2.95
C SER A 60 -9.72 -4.79 -4.24
N ALA A 61 -8.58 -5.46 -4.12
CA ALA A 61 -7.79 -5.84 -5.30
C ALA A 61 -8.52 -6.85 -6.19
N LEU A 62 -9.38 -7.70 -5.60
CA LEU A 62 -10.16 -8.67 -6.35
C LEU A 62 -11.20 -7.98 -7.24
N LEU A 63 -12.04 -7.12 -6.65
CA LEU A 63 -13.09 -6.44 -7.41
C LEU A 63 -12.52 -5.46 -8.44
N ALA A 64 -11.38 -4.82 -8.13
CA ALA A 64 -10.66 -4.01 -9.10
C ALA A 64 -10.21 -4.84 -10.32
N LEU A 65 -9.62 -6.02 -10.07
CA LEU A 65 -9.17 -6.92 -11.13
C LEU A 65 -10.34 -7.47 -11.96
N GLU A 66 -11.41 -7.92 -11.31
CA GLU A 66 -12.61 -8.42 -12.00
C GLU A 66 -13.21 -7.36 -12.92
N THR A 67 -13.30 -6.12 -12.44
CA THR A 67 -13.77 -4.97 -13.24
C THR A 67 -12.90 -4.75 -14.49
N LEU A 68 -11.57 -4.81 -14.34
CA LEU A 68 -10.64 -4.63 -15.46
C LEU A 68 -10.66 -5.81 -16.44
N ILE A 69 -10.97 -7.02 -16.00
CA ILE A 69 -11.15 -8.18 -16.88
C ILE A 69 -12.43 -8.01 -17.72
N GLU A 70 -13.52 -7.51 -17.12
CA GLU A 70 -14.78 -7.26 -17.81
C GLU A 70 -14.70 -6.08 -18.78
N ASN A 71 -14.03 -4.99 -18.36
CA ASN A 71 -13.81 -3.80 -19.17
C ASN A 71 -12.36 -3.29 -19.01
N PRO A 72 -11.42 -3.76 -19.86
CA PRO A 72 -10.01 -3.36 -19.80
C PRO A 72 -9.74 -1.88 -20.08
N GLN A 73 -10.71 -1.17 -20.65
CA GLN A 73 -10.61 0.25 -21.02
C GLN A 73 -11.51 1.13 -20.14
N ILE A 74 -11.96 0.61 -19.00
CA ILE A 74 -12.72 1.40 -18.03
C ILE A 74 -11.88 2.59 -17.56
N ASP A 75 -12.52 3.76 -17.46
CA ASP A 75 -11.88 4.92 -16.84
C ASP A 75 -11.68 4.64 -15.34
N GLU A 76 -10.55 5.09 -14.79
CA GLU A 76 -10.23 4.91 -13.37
C GLU A 76 -11.30 5.48 -12.43
N ASN A 77 -12.04 6.51 -12.87
CA ASN A 77 -13.09 7.15 -12.07
C ASN A 77 -14.46 6.49 -12.20
N GLU A 78 -14.64 5.54 -13.13
CA GLU A 78 -15.90 4.84 -13.34
C GLU A 78 -16.15 3.72 -12.33
N ASN A 79 -15.12 3.24 -11.64
CA ASN A 79 -15.23 2.19 -10.62
C ASN A 79 -14.41 2.52 -9.37
N GLN A 80 -15.06 2.47 -8.21
CA GLN A 80 -14.42 2.80 -6.93
C GLN A 80 -13.21 1.91 -6.61
N TRP A 81 -13.25 0.62 -6.95
CA TRP A 81 -12.17 -0.32 -6.64
C TRP A 81 -10.98 -0.12 -7.56
N VAL A 82 -11.23 0.11 -8.85
CA VAL A 82 -10.20 0.50 -9.81
C VAL A 82 -9.53 1.79 -9.36
N LYS A 83 -10.32 2.81 -8.99
CA LYS A 83 -9.80 4.07 -8.44
C LYS A 83 -8.86 3.86 -7.26
N LYS A 84 -9.21 3.00 -6.30
CA LYS A 84 -8.34 2.70 -5.14
C LYS A 84 -6.98 2.12 -5.51
N ILE A 85 -6.89 1.39 -6.64
CA ILE A 85 -5.60 0.90 -7.14
C ILE A 85 -4.79 2.04 -7.78
N TYR A 86 -5.44 2.95 -8.51
CA TYR A 86 -4.76 4.15 -9.03
C TYR A 86 -4.29 5.06 -7.89
N ASP A 87 -5.13 5.32 -6.87
CA ASP A 87 -4.74 6.07 -5.67
C ASP A 87 -3.53 5.42 -4.95
N LEU A 88 -3.45 4.07 -4.95
CA LEU A 88 -2.32 3.33 -4.40
C LEU A 88 -1.05 3.57 -5.24
N MET A 89 -1.16 3.50 -6.56
CA MET A 89 -0.03 3.76 -7.48
C MET A 89 0.46 5.21 -7.36
N ASP A 90 -0.46 6.18 -7.28
CA ASP A 90 -0.13 7.58 -7.04
C ASP A 90 0.58 7.76 -5.70
N SER A 91 0.15 7.06 -4.66
CA SER A 91 0.82 7.09 -3.36
C SER A 91 2.22 6.49 -3.43
N VAL A 92 2.42 5.42 -4.21
CA VAL A 92 3.74 4.84 -4.47
C VAL A 92 4.64 5.85 -5.19
N ASP A 93 4.15 6.47 -6.26
CA ASP A 93 4.93 7.43 -7.07
C ASP A 93 5.31 8.68 -6.28
N ASN A 94 4.43 9.16 -5.38
CA ASN A 94 4.66 10.36 -4.60
C ASN A 94 5.47 10.11 -3.31
N TYR A 95 5.32 8.93 -2.68
CA TYR A 95 5.94 8.64 -1.39
C TYR A 95 7.28 7.92 -1.52
N ILE A 96 7.46 7.06 -2.52
CA ILE A 96 8.70 6.30 -2.68
C ILE A 96 9.67 7.12 -3.55
N PRO A 97 10.78 7.64 -2.98
CA PRO A 97 11.72 8.41 -3.75
C PRO A 97 12.41 7.52 -4.78
N LEU A 98 12.72 8.10 -5.95
CA LEU A 98 13.58 7.43 -6.91
C LEU A 98 14.96 7.18 -6.27
N PRO A 99 15.45 5.94 -6.24
CA PRO A 99 16.73 5.64 -5.62
C PRO A 99 17.86 6.30 -6.40
N ASP A 100 18.82 6.87 -5.67
CA ASP A 100 20.02 7.42 -6.27
C ASP A 100 20.80 6.30 -6.98
N ARG A 101 21.01 6.49 -8.29
CA ARG A 101 21.77 5.54 -9.09
C ARG A 101 23.24 5.87 -9.00
N GLU A 102 24.00 5.02 -8.33
CA GLU A 102 25.46 5.17 -8.22
C GLU A 102 26.15 4.65 -9.49
N THR A 103 25.91 5.31 -10.63
CA THR A 103 26.46 4.91 -11.95
C THR A 103 27.98 5.02 -12.05
N ASP A 104 28.59 5.75 -11.12
CA ASP A 104 30.04 5.97 -11.07
C ASP A 104 30.79 4.91 -10.25
N LYS A 105 30.08 3.95 -9.63
CA LYS A 105 30.70 2.85 -8.90
C LYS A 105 31.06 1.68 -9.83
N PRO A 106 32.14 0.94 -9.55
CA PRO A 106 32.43 -0.32 -10.24
C PRO A 106 31.29 -1.32 -10.07
N PHE A 107 31.08 -2.16 -11.09
CA PHE A 107 30.17 -3.30 -11.04
C PHE A 107 30.69 -4.41 -10.10
#